data_AF-A0A2V2DFL2-F1
#
_entry.id   AF-A0A2V2DFL2-F1
#
_cell.length_a   1.000
_cell.length_b   1.000
_cell.length_c   1.000
_cell.angle_alpha   90.00
_cell.angle_beta   90.00
_cell.angle_gamma   90.00
#
_symmetry.space_group_name_H-M   'P 1'
#
loop_
_entity.id
_entity.type
_entity.pdbx_description
1 polymer ?
#
loop_
_entity_poly.entity_id
_entity_poly.type
_entity_poly.pdbx_seq_one_letter_code
_entity_poly.pdbx_strand_id
1 'polypeptide(L)'
;MKANICIFAAVAAILSGCVGDFFQPKVDTAKFYIFRAPEGGASKAGKFSGNAKVNLLPFTLPAYMGRHQIVSSDGSSGVTISEFHRWAELPAAGFNRALVEGISAQMPGADVYDYPSVSASAGALTLRLFVEEFIGELDSEVWLMGRWQIAGSSPADALDKKFDIKVKCDGSYDSYVSAMNAAIFHLSGQIAEGISEFVSKNKK
;
A
#
# COMPACT_ATOMS: atom_id res chain seq x y z
N MET A 1 -58.95 -15.81 -43.37
CA MET A 1 -58.81 -15.68 -41.89
C MET A 1 -57.64 -16.47 -41.29
N LYS A 2 -57.29 -17.68 -41.78
CA LYS A 2 -56.16 -18.47 -41.24
C LYS A 2 -54.76 -17.88 -41.50
N ALA A 3 -54.56 -17.17 -42.61
CA ALA A 3 -53.26 -16.57 -42.95
C ALA A 3 -52.85 -15.39 -42.04
N ASN A 4 -53.82 -14.58 -41.57
CA ASN A 4 -53.53 -13.43 -40.70
C ASN A 4 -53.16 -13.85 -39.27
N ILE A 5 -53.62 -15.02 -38.83
CA ILE A 5 -53.27 -15.59 -37.52
C ILE A 5 -51.81 -16.08 -37.49
N CYS A 6 -51.32 -16.66 -38.59
CA CYS A 6 -49.93 -17.11 -38.69
C CYS A 6 -48.94 -15.94 -38.71
N ILE A 7 -49.31 -14.79 -39.29
CA ILE A 7 -48.46 -13.59 -39.33
C ILE A 7 -48.35 -12.95 -37.94
N PHE A 8 -49.44 -12.89 -37.16
CA PHE A 8 -49.41 -12.35 -35.80
C PHE A 8 -48.58 -13.21 -34.83
N ALA A 9 -48.64 -14.54 -34.97
CA ALA A 9 -47.85 -15.45 -34.14
C ALA A 9 -46.32 -15.34 -34.41
N ALA A 10 -45.93 -15.06 -35.66
CA ALA A 10 -44.53 -14.89 -36.03
C ALA A 10 -43.91 -13.59 -35.48
N VAL A 11 -44.68 -12.51 -35.39
CA VAL A 11 -44.22 -11.21 -34.84
C VAL A 11 -44.00 -11.27 -33.32
N ALA A 12 -44.83 -12.03 -32.59
CA ALA A 12 -44.68 -12.19 -31.14
C ALA A 12 -43.40 -12.93 -30.75
N ALA A 13 -42.92 -13.88 -31.58
CA ALA A 13 -41.70 -14.65 -31.30
C ALA A 13 -40.41 -13.85 -31.49
N ILE A 14 -40.42 -12.78 -32.30
CA ILE A 14 -39.25 -11.94 -32.57
C ILE A 14 -39.01 -10.93 -31.43
N LEU A 15 -40.07 -10.54 -30.69
CA LEU A 15 -39.96 -9.61 -29.56
C LEU A 15 -39.38 -10.25 -28.29
N SER A 16 -39.44 -11.57 -28.13
CA SER A 16 -38.85 -12.29 -26.98
C SER A 16 -37.34 -12.50 -27.09
N GLY A 17 -36.73 -12.22 -28.24
CA GLY A 17 -35.29 -12.44 -28.47
C GLY A 17 -34.36 -11.40 -27.86
N CYS A 18 -34.83 -10.17 -27.61
CA CYS A 18 -33.99 -9.06 -27.13
C CYS A 18 -33.86 -8.98 -25.60
N VAL A 19 -34.55 -9.85 -24.85
CA VAL A 19 -34.56 -9.81 -23.39
C VAL A 19 -33.36 -10.57 -22.79
N GLY A 20 -32.78 -11.52 -23.54
CA GLY A 20 -31.70 -12.38 -23.06
C GLY A 20 -30.38 -11.64 -22.80
N ASP A 21 -29.98 -10.73 -23.68
CA ASP A 21 -28.69 -10.01 -23.56
C ASP A 21 -28.71 -8.95 -22.44
N PHE A 22 -29.88 -8.39 -22.11
CA PHE A 22 -30.01 -7.42 -21.01
C PHE A 22 -29.83 -8.07 -19.63
N PHE A 23 -30.13 -9.36 -19.49
CA PHE A 23 -30.00 -10.11 -18.24
C PHE A 23 -28.75 -11.00 -18.17
N GLN A 24 -27.84 -10.92 -19.16
CA GLN A 24 -26.57 -11.62 -19.06
C GLN A 24 -25.72 -10.99 -17.93
N PRO A 25 -25.21 -11.79 -16.99
CA PRO A 25 -24.29 -11.30 -15.97
C PRO A 25 -23.08 -10.65 -16.64
N LYS A 26 -22.93 -9.34 -16.48
CA LYS A 26 -21.74 -8.62 -16.95
C LYS A 26 -20.54 -9.12 -16.15
N VAL A 27 -19.57 -9.70 -16.84
CA VAL A 27 -18.31 -10.15 -16.22
C VAL A 27 -17.65 -8.95 -15.54
N ASP A 28 -17.40 -9.05 -14.24
CA ASP A 28 -16.67 -8.01 -13.51
C ASP A 28 -15.20 -8.06 -13.91
N THR A 29 -14.73 -6.97 -14.54
CA THR A 29 -13.34 -6.82 -14.97
C THR A 29 -12.47 -6.18 -13.89
N ALA A 30 -12.99 -5.98 -12.68
CA ALA A 30 -12.23 -5.40 -11.59
C ALA A 30 -11.07 -6.30 -11.14
N LYS A 31 -9.87 -5.74 -11.06
CA LYS A 31 -8.68 -6.36 -10.52
C LYS A 31 -8.35 -5.78 -9.15
N PHE A 32 -8.11 -6.67 -8.19
CA PHE A 32 -7.84 -6.31 -6.81
C PHE A 32 -6.37 -6.48 -6.46
N TYR A 33 -5.86 -5.54 -5.66
CA TYR A 33 -4.47 -5.44 -5.26
C TYR A 33 -4.35 -5.36 -3.75
N ILE A 34 -3.23 -5.87 -3.24
CA ILE A 34 -2.83 -5.73 -1.84
C ILE A 34 -1.40 -5.22 -1.78
N PHE A 35 -1.08 -4.45 -0.74
CA PHE A 35 0.32 -4.20 -0.41
C PHE A 35 0.93 -5.48 0.16
N ARG A 36 2.19 -5.73 -0.18
CA ARG A 36 2.97 -6.86 0.31
C ARG A 36 4.45 -6.51 0.35
N ALA A 37 5.17 -7.08 1.31
CA ALA A 37 6.62 -7.08 1.23
C ALA A 37 7.07 -7.87 -0.04
N PRO A 38 8.10 -7.39 -0.77
CA PRO A 38 8.58 -8.08 -1.96
C PRO A 38 9.14 -9.47 -1.61
N GLU A 39 8.62 -10.50 -2.30
CA GLU A 39 9.08 -11.88 -2.18
C GLU A 39 10.53 -11.99 -2.70
N GLY A 40 11.47 -12.35 -1.84
CA GLY A 40 12.89 -12.53 -2.20
C GLY A 40 13.83 -11.36 -1.88
N GLY A 41 13.30 -10.26 -1.32
CA GLY A 41 14.07 -9.09 -0.92
C GLY A 41 14.78 -9.25 0.43
N ALA A 42 15.55 -10.31 0.66
CA ALA A 42 16.53 -10.26 1.75
C ALA A 42 17.70 -9.36 1.30
N SER A 43 17.50 -8.04 1.30
CA SER A 43 18.62 -7.09 1.22
C SER A 43 19.59 -7.44 2.33
N LYS A 44 20.88 -7.59 2.00
CA LYS A 44 21.96 -8.04 2.89
C LYS A 44 21.71 -7.53 4.30
N ALA A 45 21.16 -8.39 5.15
CA ALA A 45 20.85 -8.03 6.52
C ALA A 45 22.12 -7.47 7.15
N GLY A 46 22.08 -6.19 7.53
CA GLY A 46 23.06 -5.66 8.46
C GLY A 46 23.07 -6.61 9.65
N LYS A 47 24.24 -7.05 10.11
CA LYS A 47 24.41 -7.95 11.26
C LYS A 47 23.95 -7.25 12.55
N PHE A 48 22.67 -6.96 12.68
CA PHE A 48 22.10 -6.45 13.91
C PHE A 48 21.89 -7.64 14.85
N SER A 49 22.75 -7.74 15.86
CA SER A 49 22.70 -8.78 16.89
C SER A 49 21.94 -8.33 18.15
N GLY A 50 20.97 -7.41 18.00
CA GLY A 50 20.19 -6.87 19.12
C GLY A 50 18.72 -7.29 19.06
N ASN A 51 18.07 -7.33 20.23
CA ASN A 51 16.61 -7.35 20.31
C ASN A 51 16.14 -5.91 20.51
N ALA A 52 15.38 -5.38 19.57
CA ALA A 52 14.78 -4.04 19.67
C ALA A 52 13.26 -4.16 19.60
N LYS A 53 12.55 -3.70 20.63
CA LYS A 53 11.09 -3.61 20.60
C LYS A 53 10.70 -2.24 20.11
N VAL A 54 9.80 -2.16 19.13
CA VAL A 54 9.39 -0.90 18.50
C VAL A 54 7.88 -0.85 18.40
N ASN A 55 7.28 0.21 18.93
CA ASN A 55 5.87 0.52 18.77
C ASN A 55 5.71 1.49 17.61
N LEU A 56 5.10 1.04 16.52
CA LEU A 56 4.64 1.91 15.44
C LEU A 56 3.37 2.63 15.92
N LEU A 57 3.43 3.96 15.99
CA LEU A 57 2.25 4.76 16.31
C LEU A 57 1.32 4.87 15.11
N PRO A 58 0.01 5.12 15.36
CA PRO A 58 -0.93 5.40 14.31
C PRO A 58 -0.46 6.56 13.44
N PHE A 59 -0.57 6.38 12.13
CA PHE A 59 -0.28 7.40 11.13
C PHE A 59 -1.42 7.45 10.11
N THR A 60 -1.45 8.52 9.33
CA THR A 60 -2.41 8.70 8.24
C THR A 60 -1.67 8.77 6.92
N LEU A 61 -2.20 8.09 5.91
CA LEU A 61 -1.79 8.33 4.53
C LEU A 61 -2.49 9.58 3.97
N PRO A 62 -1.96 10.17 2.89
CA PRO A 62 -2.65 11.24 2.18
C PRO A 62 -4.08 10.87 1.79
N ALA A 63 -5.01 11.82 1.93
CA ALA A 63 -6.45 11.56 1.86
C ALA A 63 -6.93 10.97 0.52
N TYR A 64 -6.21 11.23 -0.59
CA TYR A 64 -6.52 10.63 -1.88
C TYR A 64 -6.42 9.10 -1.88
N MET A 65 -5.62 8.51 -0.99
CA MET A 65 -5.51 7.05 -0.80
C MET A 65 -6.60 6.45 0.07
N GLY A 66 -7.47 7.27 0.70
CA GLY A 66 -8.51 6.81 1.62
C GLY A 66 -9.69 6.08 0.95
N ARG A 67 -9.44 5.35 -0.15
CA ARG A 67 -10.44 4.71 -1.00
C ARG A 67 -9.94 3.38 -1.55
N HIS A 68 -10.88 2.56 -2.01
CA HIS A 68 -10.55 1.30 -2.68
C HIS A 68 -10.04 1.49 -4.09
N GLN A 69 -10.33 2.58 -4.79
CA GLN A 69 -9.81 2.76 -6.15
C GLN A 69 -8.34 3.17 -6.12
N ILE A 70 -7.51 2.60 -7.00
CA ILE A 70 -6.13 3.05 -7.16
C ILE A 70 -6.13 4.46 -7.77
N VAL A 71 -5.30 5.34 -7.21
CA VAL A 71 -5.13 6.73 -7.64
C VAL A 71 -3.72 6.90 -8.17
N SER A 72 -3.58 7.54 -9.33
CA SER A 72 -2.30 7.95 -9.92
C SER A 72 -2.31 9.46 -10.20
N SER A 73 -1.13 10.06 -10.27
CA SER A 73 -0.94 11.42 -10.76
C SER A 73 -1.14 11.46 -12.28
N ASP A 74 -1.57 12.61 -12.80
CA ASP A 74 -1.57 12.91 -14.24
C ASP A 74 -0.35 13.74 -14.68
N GLY A 75 0.63 13.91 -13.80
CA GLY A 75 1.84 14.72 -14.02
C GLY A 75 1.63 16.23 -13.86
N SER A 76 0.42 16.64 -13.48
CA SER A 76 0.06 18.04 -13.20
C SER A 76 -0.51 18.19 -11.79
N SER A 77 -1.55 18.99 -11.61
CA SER A 77 -2.27 19.13 -10.34
C SER A 77 -3.45 18.16 -10.20
N GLY A 78 -3.69 17.30 -11.20
CA GLY A 78 -4.79 16.35 -11.22
C GLY A 78 -4.40 14.93 -10.82
N VAL A 79 -5.43 14.11 -10.62
CA VAL A 79 -5.27 12.68 -10.32
C VAL A 79 -6.23 11.87 -11.17
N THR A 80 -5.78 10.71 -11.61
CA THR A 80 -6.61 9.69 -12.26
C THR A 80 -7.03 8.66 -11.22
N ILE A 81 -8.34 8.37 -11.18
CA ILE A 81 -8.91 7.36 -10.28
C ILE A 81 -9.36 6.18 -11.12
N SER A 82 -8.85 4.99 -10.82
CA SER A 82 -9.16 3.79 -11.59
C SER A 82 -10.59 3.29 -11.35
N GLU A 83 -11.32 2.96 -12.42
CA GLU A 83 -12.63 2.31 -12.32
C GLU A 83 -12.51 0.81 -11.97
N PHE A 84 -11.50 0.15 -12.55
CA PHE A 84 -11.34 -1.31 -12.53
C PHE A 84 -10.15 -1.81 -11.71
N HIS A 85 -9.22 -0.95 -11.28
CA HIS A 85 -8.10 -1.38 -10.43
C HIS A 85 -8.28 -0.86 -9.01
N ARG A 86 -8.37 -1.80 -8.05
CA ARG A 86 -8.80 -1.50 -6.68
C ARG A 86 -7.92 -2.17 -5.64
N TRP A 87 -7.77 -1.54 -4.49
CA TRP A 87 -7.27 -2.15 -3.29
C TRP A 87 -8.32 -3.10 -2.69
N ALA A 88 -7.90 -4.32 -2.37
CA ALA A 88 -8.72 -5.33 -1.71
C ALA A 88 -9.01 -4.96 -0.23
N GLU A 89 -8.17 -4.10 0.35
CA GLU A 89 -8.29 -3.55 1.69
C GLU A 89 -8.07 -2.03 1.66
N LEU A 90 -8.31 -1.32 2.77
CA LEU A 90 -7.96 0.10 2.82
C LEU A 90 -6.43 0.25 2.76
N PRO A 91 -5.90 1.16 1.91
CA PRO A 91 -4.45 1.30 1.71
C PRO A 91 -3.63 1.50 2.98
N ALA A 92 -4.16 2.20 3.97
CA ALA A 92 -3.46 2.44 5.24
C ALA A 92 -3.18 1.14 6.01
N ALA A 93 -4.12 0.19 6.02
CA ALA A 93 -3.95 -1.10 6.70
C ALA A 93 -2.89 -1.95 5.99
N GLY A 94 -2.98 -2.04 4.66
CA GLY A 94 -1.98 -2.77 3.86
C GLY A 94 -0.59 -2.16 3.93
N PHE A 95 -0.49 -0.82 3.93
CA PHE A 95 0.79 -0.12 4.08
C PHE A 95 1.44 -0.45 5.41
N ASN A 96 0.70 -0.35 6.52
CA ASN A 96 1.20 -0.65 7.86
C ASN A 96 1.75 -2.08 7.91
N ARG A 97 0.95 -3.05 7.46
CA ARG A 97 1.35 -4.46 7.39
C ARG A 97 2.62 -4.67 6.57
N ALA A 98 2.67 -4.14 5.34
CA ALA A 98 3.84 -4.27 4.46
C ALA A 98 5.10 -3.59 5.03
N LEU A 99 4.95 -2.46 5.73
CA LEU A 99 6.05 -1.77 6.39
C LEU A 99 6.63 -2.61 7.53
N VAL A 100 5.77 -3.15 8.40
CA VAL A 100 6.19 -4.01 9.53
C VAL A 100 6.87 -5.27 9.01
N GLU A 101 6.26 -5.96 8.04
CA GLU A 101 6.84 -7.13 7.38
C GLU A 101 8.22 -6.81 6.77
N GLY A 102 8.35 -5.64 6.11
CA GLY A 102 9.60 -5.16 5.53
C GLY A 102 10.69 -4.92 6.57
N ILE A 103 10.36 -4.26 7.70
CA ILE A 103 11.33 -3.99 8.77
C ILE A 103 11.80 -5.32 9.38
N SER A 104 10.87 -6.23 9.69
CA SER A 104 11.21 -7.55 10.23
C SER A 104 12.07 -8.38 9.28
N ALA A 105 11.83 -8.29 7.97
CA ALA A 105 12.64 -8.97 6.96
C ALA A 105 14.08 -8.43 6.87
N GLN A 106 14.26 -7.11 7.03
CA GLN A 106 15.56 -6.44 6.91
C GLN A 106 16.33 -6.37 8.23
N MET A 107 15.66 -6.55 9.37
CA MET A 107 16.24 -6.50 10.71
C MET A 107 15.76 -7.69 11.57
N PRO A 108 16.33 -8.90 11.35
CA PRO A 108 16.02 -10.06 12.17
C PRO A 108 16.36 -9.78 13.64
N GLY A 109 15.35 -9.70 14.52
CA GLY A 109 15.50 -9.32 15.93
C GLY A 109 14.82 -8.00 16.31
N ALA A 110 14.35 -7.21 15.33
CA ALA A 110 13.39 -6.15 15.59
C ALA A 110 11.99 -6.73 15.75
N ASP A 111 11.37 -6.41 16.87
CA ASP A 111 10.01 -6.78 17.21
C ASP A 111 9.14 -5.53 17.10
N VAL A 112 8.52 -5.34 15.94
CA VAL A 112 7.76 -4.15 15.58
C VAL A 112 6.27 -4.46 15.70
N TYR A 113 5.57 -3.70 16.52
CA TYR A 113 4.14 -3.85 16.70
C TYR A 113 3.37 -2.57 16.40
N ASP A 114 2.18 -2.75 15.84
CA ASP A 114 1.20 -1.69 15.72
C ASP A 114 0.62 -1.35 17.11
N TYR A 115 0.73 -0.08 17.52
CA TYR A 115 0.21 0.40 18.80
C TYR A 115 -1.09 1.17 18.59
N PRO A 116 -2.15 0.95 19.41
CA PRO A 116 -2.18 0.22 20.68
C PRO A 116 -2.66 -1.24 20.57
N SER A 117 -2.58 -1.86 19.39
CA SER A 117 -3.05 -3.24 19.17
C SER A 117 -2.36 -4.26 20.08
N VAL A 118 -1.16 -3.93 20.59
CA VAL A 118 -0.50 -4.61 21.72
C VAL A 118 -0.13 -3.63 22.83
N SER A 119 0.00 -4.14 24.05
CA SER A 119 0.51 -3.34 25.17
C SER A 119 1.93 -2.85 24.86
N ALA A 120 2.18 -1.56 25.12
CA ALA A 120 3.52 -1.00 25.02
C ALA A 120 4.47 -1.78 25.93
N SER A 121 5.45 -2.46 25.32
CA SER A 121 6.50 -3.12 26.09
C SER A 121 7.36 -2.09 26.81
N ALA A 122 7.67 -2.34 28.09
CA ALA A 122 8.63 -1.51 28.82
C ALA A 122 9.96 -1.43 28.05
N GLY A 123 10.47 -0.22 27.82
CA GLY A 123 11.69 0.03 27.05
C GLY A 123 11.54 -0.10 25.52
N ALA A 124 10.32 -0.20 24.99
CA ALA A 124 10.09 -0.15 23.55
C ALA A 124 10.36 1.26 22.99
N LEU A 125 11.01 1.31 21.83
CA LEU A 125 11.15 2.52 21.03
C LEU A 125 9.80 2.90 20.44
N THR A 126 9.59 4.19 20.21
CA THR A 126 8.42 4.70 19.49
C THR A 126 8.83 5.09 18.09
N LEU A 127 8.16 4.52 17.09
CA LEU A 127 8.29 4.90 15.68
C LEU A 127 7.07 5.74 15.28
N ARG A 128 7.31 6.99 14.87
CA ARG A 128 6.31 7.86 14.24
C ARG A 128 6.60 7.94 12.75
N LEU A 129 5.57 7.83 11.94
CA LEU A 129 5.64 7.99 10.50
C LEU A 129 4.71 9.12 10.06
N PHE A 130 5.23 10.01 9.22
CA PHE A 130 4.46 11.05 8.54
C PHE A 130 4.68 10.89 7.05
N VAL A 131 3.63 10.50 6.33
CA VAL A 131 3.66 10.36 4.87
C VAL A 131 3.06 11.61 4.26
N GLU A 132 3.87 12.35 3.51
CA GLU A 132 3.48 13.59 2.84
C GLU A 132 2.92 13.27 1.45
N GLU A 133 3.60 12.41 0.70
CA GLU A 133 3.16 11.95 -0.61
C GLU A 133 3.37 10.44 -0.76
N PHE A 134 2.38 9.77 -1.35
CA PHE A 134 2.50 8.40 -1.82
C PHE A 134 1.65 8.21 -3.08
N ILE A 135 2.15 8.73 -4.20
CA ILE A 135 1.47 8.78 -5.49
C ILE A 135 2.53 8.83 -6.60
N GLY A 136 2.12 8.68 -7.84
CA GLY A 136 3.01 8.67 -8.99
C GLY A 136 2.26 8.59 -10.29
N GLU A 137 2.97 8.82 -11.38
CA GLU A 137 2.47 8.66 -12.74
C GLU A 137 2.62 7.19 -13.18
N LEU A 138 1.56 6.60 -13.75
CA LEU A 138 1.51 5.19 -14.12
C LEU A 138 2.67 4.76 -15.02
N ASP A 139 3.06 5.62 -15.97
CA ASP A 139 4.07 5.41 -17.01
C ASP A 139 5.45 6.02 -16.68
N SER A 140 5.66 6.48 -15.44
CA SER A 140 6.93 7.05 -15.02
C SER A 140 7.43 6.44 -13.71
N GLU A 141 6.94 6.92 -12.57
CA GLU A 141 7.40 6.49 -11.25
C GLU A 141 6.41 6.79 -10.14
N VAL A 142 6.54 6.02 -9.07
CA VAL A 142 5.92 6.23 -7.77
C VAL A 142 6.86 7.03 -6.87
N TRP A 143 6.33 8.03 -6.19
CA TRP A 143 6.98 8.80 -5.14
C TRP A 143 6.41 8.42 -3.77
N LEU A 144 7.29 8.15 -2.80
CA LEU A 144 6.96 7.99 -1.40
C LEU A 144 7.85 8.96 -0.60
N MET A 145 7.23 9.98 -0.01
CA MET A 145 7.93 11.10 0.62
C MET A 145 7.37 11.41 2.01
N GLY A 146 8.24 11.89 2.89
CA GLY A 146 7.86 12.34 4.21
C GLY A 146 9.00 12.24 5.22
N ARG A 147 8.67 11.89 6.45
CA ARG A 147 9.64 11.73 7.54
C ARG A 147 9.22 10.67 8.53
N TRP A 148 10.20 10.12 9.22
CA TRP A 148 9.99 9.24 10.36
C TRP A 148 10.83 9.69 11.53
N GLN A 149 10.36 9.32 12.72
CA GLN A 149 11.04 9.62 13.97
C GLN A 149 11.08 8.38 14.86
N ILE A 150 12.27 8.09 15.40
CA ILE A 150 12.47 7.05 16.40
C ILE A 150 12.82 7.73 17.72
N ALA A 151 12.09 7.41 18.79
CA ALA A 151 12.34 7.94 20.12
C ALA A 151 12.39 6.82 21.17
N GLY A 152 13.21 7.00 22.20
CA GLY A 152 13.23 6.15 23.39
C GLY A 152 12.27 6.67 24.46
N SER A 153 12.62 6.48 25.73
CA SER A 153 11.83 6.97 26.87
C SER A 153 11.79 8.50 26.99
N SER A 154 12.78 9.20 26.43
CA SER A 154 12.88 10.66 26.41
C SER A 154 12.66 11.21 25.00
N PRO A 155 11.80 12.23 24.80
CA PRO A 155 11.63 12.90 23.51
C PRO A 155 12.89 13.63 23.02
N ALA A 156 13.81 14.01 23.92
CA ALA A 156 15.01 14.78 23.59
C ALA A 156 16.04 13.99 22.77
N ASP A 157 15.97 12.66 22.81
CA ASP A 157 16.94 11.79 22.14
C ASP A 157 16.46 11.30 20.77
N ALA A 158 15.36 11.85 20.26
CA ALA A 158 14.72 11.36 19.05
C ALA A 158 15.63 11.48 17.81
N LEU A 159 15.71 10.41 17.02
CA LEU A 159 16.30 10.41 15.69
C LEU A 159 15.21 10.72 14.67
N ASP A 160 15.34 11.83 13.97
CA ASP A 160 14.41 12.30 12.94
C ASP A 160 15.09 12.25 11.57
N LYS A 161 14.47 11.58 10.60
CA LYS A 161 14.96 11.54 9.22
C LYS A 161 13.83 11.76 8.23
N LYS A 162 14.16 12.49 7.16
CA LYS A 162 13.33 12.61 5.96
C LYS A 162 13.61 11.45 5.01
N PHE A 163 12.60 11.08 4.22
CA PHE A 163 12.74 10.15 3.11
C PHE A 163 12.09 10.73 1.84
N ASP A 164 12.72 10.44 0.70
CA ASP A 164 12.24 10.72 -0.65
C ASP A 164 12.63 9.51 -1.50
N ILE A 165 11.66 8.67 -1.84
CA ILE A 165 11.86 7.39 -2.50
C ILE A 165 11.11 7.40 -3.82
N LYS A 166 11.83 7.13 -4.90
CA LYS A 166 11.28 7.09 -6.26
C LYS A 166 11.50 5.72 -6.87
N VAL A 167 10.44 5.11 -7.41
CA VAL A 167 10.52 3.79 -8.03
C VAL A 167 9.81 3.79 -9.38
N LYS A 168 10.53 3.38 -10.44
CA LYS A 168 10.02 3.34 -11.81
C LYS A 168 8.90 2.31 -11.98
N CYS A 169 7.93 2.62 -12.84
CA CYS A 169 6.88 1.72 -13.32
C CYS A 169 6.68 1.87 -14.83
N ASP A 170 5.97 0.93 -15.46
CA ASP A 170 5.91 0.74 -16.92
C ASP A 170 4.55 1.07 -17.58
N GLY A 171 3.69 1.82 -16.90
CA GLY A 171 2.36 2.19 -17.41
C GLY A 171 1.25 1.23 -16.99
N SER A 172 1.57 0.02 -16.54
CA SER A 172 0.58 -0.93 -16.04
C SER A 172 0.30 -0.75 -14.55
N TYR A 173 -0.95 -0.99 -14.13
CA TYR A 173 -1.30 -1.00 -12.70
C TYR A 173 -0.55 -2.07 -11.90
N ASP A 174 -0.17 -3.18 -12.54
CA ASP A 174 0.63 -4.24 -11.91
C ASP A 174 2.04 -3.74 -11.59
N SER A 175 2.67 -3.05 -12.54
CA SER A 175 3.98 -2.42 -12.35
C SER A 175 3.91 -1.26 -11.37
N TYR A 176 2.85 -0.46 -11.42
CA TYR A 176 2.60 0.63 -10.47
C TYR A 176 2.50 0.13 -9.03
N VAL A 177 1.67 -0.89 -8.78
CA VAL A 177 1.54 -1.49 -7.44
C VAL A 177 2.85 -2.17 -7.02
N SER A 178 3.59 -2.76 -7.96
CA SER A 178 4.92 -3.31 -7.67
C SER A 178 5.92 -2.22 -7.27
N ALA A 179 5.90 -1.07 -7.94
CA ALA A 179 6.71 0.09 -7.59
C ALA A 179 6.33 0.66 -6.22
N MET A 180 5.04 0.73 -5.89
CA MET A 180 4.56 1.11 -4.56
C MET A 180 5.05 0.15 -3.46
N ASN A 181 4.97 -1.16 -3.69
CA ASN A 181 5.50 -2.17 -2.75
C ASN A 181 7.01 -2.03 -2.55
N ALA A 182 7.76 -1.80 -3.64
CA ALA A 182 9.20 -1.56 -3.56
C ALA A 182 9.54 -0.27 -2.80
N ALA A 183 8.75 0.80 -2.96
CA ALA A 183 8.94 2.04 -2.22
C ALA A 183 8.76 1.84 -0.71
N ILE A 184 7.72 1.09 -0.29
CA ILE A 184 7.50 0.71 1.12
C ILE A 184 8.69 -0.12 1.64
N PHE A 185 9.20 -1.05 0.84
CA PHE A 185 10.34 -1.89 1.21
C PHE A 185 11.67 -1.12 1.33
N HIS A 186 11.85 -0.07 0.52
CA HIS A 186 12.99 0.84 0.68
C HIS A 186 12.85 1.66 1.97
N LEU A 187 11.64 2.14 2.29
CA LEU A 187 11.36 2.87 3.52
C LEU A 187 11.62 1.99 4.75
N SER A 188 11.16 0.73 4.75
CA SER A 188 11.42 -0.20 5.84
C SER A 188 12.92 -0.40 6.07
N GLY A 189 13.73 -0.40 5.01
CA GLY A 189 15.18 -0.52 5.09
C GLY A 189 15.82 0.69 5.77
N GLN A 190 15.41 1.89 5.36
CA GLN A 190 15.87 3.14 5.98
C GLN A 190 15.50 3.22 7.47
N ILE A 191 14.30 2.75 7.84
CA ILE A 191 13.85 2.71 9.23
C ILE A 191 14.65 1.67 10.02
N ALA A 192 14.88 0.48 9.48
CA ALA A 192 15.70 -0.57 10.11
C ALA A 192 17.13 -0.09 10.41
N GLU A 193 17.75 0.62 9.46
CA GLU A 193 19.04 1.26 9.67
C GLU A 193 18.97 2.34 10.76
N GLY A 194 17.91 3.15 10.77
CA GLY A 194 17.64 4.13 11.81
C GLY A 194 17.50 3.55 13.21
N ILE A 195 16.78 2.43 13.35
CA ILE A 195 16.64 1.71 14.63
C ILE A 195 18.01 1.22 15.08
N SER A 196 18.78 0.62 14.17
CA SER A 196 20.13 0.11 14.47
C SER A 196 21.07 1.23 14.95
N GLU A 197 21.05 2.37 14.27
CA GLU A 197 21.80 3.58 14.64
C GLU A 197 21.40 4.07 16.03
N PHE A 198 20.10 4.24 16.27
CA PHE A 198 19.56 4.72 17.55
C PHE A 198 19.96 3.81 18.72
N VAL A 199 19.84 2.49 18.56
CA VAL A 199 20.22 1.52 19.60
C VAL A 199 21.72 1.53 19.85
N SER A 200 22.54 1.69 18.81
CA SER A 200 24.00 1.72 18.94
C SER A 200 24.51 2.94 19.72
N LYS A 201 23.85 4.09 19.55
CA LYS A 201 24.19 5.35 20.21
C LYS A 201 23.85 5.32 21.69
N ASN A 202 22.71 4.72 22.05
CA ASN A 202 22.21 4.68 23.44
C ASN A 202 22.75 3.52 24.29
N LYS A 203 23.57 2.62 23.71
CA LYS A 203 24.30 1.58 24.45
C LYS A 203 25.63 2.05 25.03
N LYS A 204 26.14 3.21 24.61
CA LYS A 204 27.35 3.83 25.15
C LYS A 204 27.00 4.77 26.29
#